data_AF-A0A428ND48-F1
#
_entry.id   AF-A0A428ND48-F1
#
_cell.length_a   1.000
_cell.length_b   1.000
_cell.length_c   1.000
_cell.angle_alpha   90.00
_cell.angle_beta   90.00
_cell.angle_gamma   90.00
#
_symmetry.space_group_name_H-M   'P 1'
#
loop_
_entity.id
_entity.type
_entity.pdbx_description
1 polymer ?
#
loop_
_entity_poly.entity_id
_entity_poly.type
_entity_poly.pdbx_seq_one_letter_code
_entity_poly.pdbx_strand_id
1 'polypeptide(L)'
;MSKPSWFDCSNQIEELSDQHLAARLHPVLGDTVNLHRIRCLWLLSFVQDVGTFRTNSPEIYSHGTSQFPAIKEALGLLKLHLRQNETGSIRQDPCTESEFTRLACLFFICILLQQSTSDSGAATDLSGPSHYDTELVSYFNTFLDSSRPQWHGSIDNLYTTLFCTFDASGRTGLNMEYIRNMTGVMASMTRGVRYGVERCLLNILCRTESNGFDAFNEEWTPDSLLSQIPPQ
;
A
#
# COMPACT_ATOMS: atom_id res chain seq x y z
N MET A 1 -0.67 -9.12 -19.48
CA MET A 1 -0.54 -7.68 -19.18
C MET A 1 0.54 -7.54 -18.13
N SER A 2 1.34 -6.48 -18.22
CA SER A 2 2.48 -6.19 -17.35
C SER A 2 2.09 -6.31 -15.88
N LYS A 3 2.92 -7.04 -15.10
CA LYS A 3 2.85 -7.08 -13.64
C LYS A 3 2.69 -5.65 -13.10
N PRO A 4 1.89 -5.41 -12.05
CA PRO A 4 1.90 -4.11 -11.40
C PRO A 4 3.30 -3.90 -10.82
N SER A 5 4.04 -2.96 -11.41
CA SER A 5 5.47 -2.85 -11.19
C SER A 5 5.80 -2.49 -9.74
N TRP A 6 4.95 -1.72 -9.06
CA TRP A 6 5.18 -1.23 -7.70
C TRP A 6 4.72 -2.15 -6.57
N PHE A 7 3.88 -3.13 -6.87
CA PHE A 7 3.55 -4.17 -5.90
C PHE A 7 4.43 -5.42 -6.07
N ASP A 8 5.40 -5.34 -6.99
CA ASP A 8 6.48 -6.30 -7.20
C ASP A 8 7.75 -5.80 -6.48
N CYS A 9 8.20 -6.55 -5.47
CA CYS A 9 9.39 -6.25 -4.68
C CYS A 9 10.71 -6.28 -5.48
N SER A 10 10.71 -6.66 -6.76
CA SER A 10 11.90 -6.68 -7.62
C SER A 10 12.36 -5.29 -8.11
N ASN A 11 11.53 -4.26 -7.92
CA ASN A 11 11.89 -2.90 -8.27
C ASN A 11 13.00 -2.32 -7.38
N GLN A 12 13.95 -1.60 -7.97
CA GLN A 12 15.06 -0.95 -7.26
C GLN A 12 14.72 0.52 -6.97
N ILE A 13 14.23 0.80 -5.76
CA ILE A 13 13.83 2.17 -5.33
C ILE A 13 14.53 2.69 -4.09
N GLU A 14 15.53 1.97 -3.60
CA GLU A 14 16.31 2.37 -2.43
C GLU A 14 16.87 3.81 -2.60
N GLU A 15 17.44 4.10 -3.77
CA GLU A 15 17.99 5.42 -4.10
C GLU A 15 16.93 6.55 -4.13
N LEU A 16 15.66 6.22 -4.36
CA LEU A 16 14.59 7.21 -4.36
C LEU A 16 14.14 7.55 -2.94
N SER A 17 14.34 6.63 -2.01
CA SER A 17 13.96 6.76 -0.60
C SER A 17 14.97 7.57 0.21
N ASP A 18 16.28 7.36 -0.03
CA ASP A 18 17.36 8.04 0.69
C ASP A 18 18.10 9.06 -0.19
N GLN A 19 17.91 10.34 0.14
CA GLN A 19 18.55 11.47 -0.54
C GLN A 19 20.09 11.46 -0.41
N HIS A 20 20.64 10.98 0.70
CA HIS A 20 22.08 10.90 0.91
C HIS A 20 22.73 9.80 0.07
N LEU A 21 22.01 8.68 -0.10
CA LEU A 21 22.43 7.57 -0.94
C LEU A 21 22.36 7.97 -2.42
N ALA A 22 21.29 8.64 -2.83
CA ALA A 22 21.11 9.20 -4.17
C ALA A 22 22.23 10.17 -4.57
N ALA A 23 22.61 11.07 -3.65
CA ALA A 23 23.67 12.06 -3.86
C ALA A 23 25.08 11.43 -3.96
N ARG A 24 25.30 10.27 -3.35
CA ARG A 24 26.58 9.55 -3.42
C ARG A 24 26.74 8.73 -4.70
N LEU A 25 25.65 8.12 -5.18
CA LEU A 25 25.69 7.21 -6.31
C LEU A 25 25.52 7.94 -7.66
N HIS A 26 24.71 9.00 -7.70
CA HIS A 26 24.42 9.74 -8.92
C HIS A 26 24.48 11.25 -8.72
N PRO A 27 25.44 11.96 -9.36
CA PRO A 27 25.52 13.43 -9.31
C PRO A 27 24.24 14.14 -9.76
N VAL A 28 23.46 13.50 -10.63
CA VAL A 28 22.17 14.01 -11.14
C VAL A 28 21.03 13.82 -10.12
N LEU A 29 21.05 12.75 -9.32
CA LEU A 29 20.08 12.49 -8.25
C LEU A 29 20.43 13.22 -6.95
N GLY A 30 21.67 13.70 -6.81
CA GLY A 30 22.08 14.59 -5.72
C GLY A 30 21.46 15.99 -5.79
N ASP A 31 20.92 16.38 -6.95
CA ASP A 31 20.11 17.59 -7.08
C ASP A 31 18.68 17.33 -6.59
N THR A 32 18.30 18.03 -5.52
CA THR A 32 16.97 18.01 -4.91
C THR A 32 15.82 18.20 -5.92
N VAL A 33 16.01 19.00 -6.96
CA VAL A 33 14.98 19.28 -7.97
C VAL A 33 14.80 18.06 -8.88
N ASN A 34 15.88 17.43 -9.30
CA ASN A 34 15.83 16.23 -10.15
C ASN A 34 15.29 15.04 -9.36
N LEU A 35 15.71 14.87 -8.11
CA LEU A 35 15.18 13.83 -7.23
C LEU A 35 13.67 14.00 -7.02
N HIS A 36 13.20 15.23 -6.80
CA HIS A 36 11.78 15.52 -6.68
C HIS A 36 11.02 15.22 -7.98
N ARG A 37 11.56 15.57 -9.15
CA ARG A 37 10.95 15.23 -10.45
C ARG A 37 10.82 13.73 -10.66
N ILE A 38 11.85 12.96 -10.31
CA ILE A 38 11.84 11.50 -10.44
C ILE A 38 10.84 10.88 -9.47
N ARG A 39 10.73 11.40 -8.25
CA ARG A 39 9.68 11.05 -7.28
C ARG A 39 8.27 11.35 -7.84
N CYS A 40 8.06 12.48 -8.51
CA CYS A 40 6.77 12.77 -9.16
C CYS A 40 6.48 11.81 -10.32
N LEU A 41 7.47 11.46 -11.14
CA LEU A 41 7.31 10.44 -12.19
C LEU A 41 7.00 9.05 -11.59
N TRP A 42 7.64 8.73 -10.46
CA TRP A 42 7.36 7.55 -9.67
C TRP A 42 5.91 7.54 -9.18
N LEU A 43 5.39 8.68 -8.69
CA LEU A 43 4.00 8.78 -8.26
C LEU A 43 3.02 8.53 -9.42
N LEU A 44 3.33 9.05 -10.61
CA LEU A 44 2.49 8.83 -11.79
C LEU A 44 2.44 7.35 -12.17
N SER A 45 3.58 6.64 -12.17
CA SER A 45 3.59 5.20 -12.43
C SER A 45 2.94 4.39 -11.30
N PHE A 46 3.09 4.84 -10.04
CA PHE A 46 2.38 4.26 -8.90
C PHE A 46 0.86 4.37 -9.05
N VAL A 47 0.34 5.54 -9.44
CA VAL A 47 -1.11 5.72 -9.66
C VAL A 47 -1.63 4.80 -10.78
N GLN A 48 -0.85 4.60 -11.85
CA GLN A 48 -1.18 3.63 -12.90
C GLN A 48 -1.22 2.20 -12.38
N ASP A 49 -0.26 1.82 -11.54
CA ASP A 49 -0.21 0.50 -10.92
C ASP A 49 -1.35 0.28 -9.91
N VAL A 50 -1.77 1.32 -9.18
CA VAL A 50 -2.97 1.26 -8.32
C VAL A 50 -4.23 1.03 -9.16
N GLY A 51 -4.34 1.67 -10.33
CA GLY A 51 -5.41 1.41 -11.28
C GLY A 51 -5.42 -0.04 -11.76
N THR A 52 -4.24 -0.58 -12.07
CA THR A 52 -4.06 -1.97 -12.52
C THR A 52 -4.31 -2.98 -11.39
N PHE A 53 -3.91 -2.67 -10.15
CA PHE A 53 -4.18 -3.45 -8.95
C PHE A 53 -5.69 -3.57 -8.71
N ARG A 54 -6.43 -2.48 -8.88
CA ARG A 54 -7.89 -2.47 -8.81
C ARG A 54 -8.54 -3.39 -9.85
N THR A 55 -8.03 -3.45 -11.08
CA THR A 55 -8.60 -4.28 -12.15
C THR A 55 -8.23 -5.76 -12.02
N ASN A 56 -7.02 -6.05 -11.53
CA ASN A 56 -6.46 -7.42 -11.49
C ASN A 56 -6.81 -8.19 -10.22
N SER A 57 -7.47 -7.56 -9.24
CA SER A 57 -7.92 -8.20 -8.01
C SER A 57 -9.45 -8.31 -7.92
N PRO A 58 -10.16 -8.84 -8.93
CA PRO A 58 -11.62 -8.86 -8.95
C PRO A 58 -12.22 -9.73 -7.84
N GLU A 59 -11.50 -10.70 -7.29
CA GLU A 59 -11.97 -11.57 -6.20
C GLU A 59 -11.95 -10.84 -4.85
N ILE A 60 -10.85 -10.14 -4.55
CA ILE A 60 -10.76 -9.18 -3.44
C ILE A 60 -11.82 -8.09 -3.59
N TYR A 61 -12.07 -7.64 -4.83
CA TYR A 61 -13.00 -6.56 -5.12
C TYR A 61 -14.49 -6.98 -5.11
N SER A 62 -14.81 -8.21 -5.53
CA SER A 62 -16.19 -8.71 -5.65
C SER A 62 -16.71 -9.32 -4.36
N HIS A 63 -15.85 -10.00 -3.59
CA HIS A 63 -16.23 -10.59 -2.31
C HIS A 63 -15.71 -9.76 -1.12
N GLY A 64 -14.84 -8.78 -1.35
CA GLY A 64 -14.23 -7.97 -0.31
C GLY A 64 -13.25 -8.77 0.57
N THR A 65 -12.65 -8.09 1.53
CA THR A 65 -12.05 -8.72 2.72
C THR A 65 -13.10 -9.33 3.66
N SER A 66 -14.37 -9.48 3.23
CA SER A 66 -15.45 -10.05 4.04
C SER A 66 -15.16 -11.50 4.46
N GLN A 67 -14.45 -12.24 3.62
CA GLN A 67 -14.00 -13.61 3.89
C GLN A 67 -12.80 -13.66 4.86
N PHE A 68 -12.16 -12.51 5.11
CA PHE A 68 -10.96 -12.37 5.92
C PHE A 68 -11.19 -11.35 7.04
N PRO A 69 -11.90 -11.73 8.12
CA PRO A 69 -12.37 -10.79 9.14
C PRO A 69 -11.24 -10.05 9.86
N ALA A 70 -10.09 -10.69 10.09
CA ALA A 70 -8.96 -10.05 10.77
C ALA A 70 -8.26 -9.03 9.86
N ILE A 71 -8.14 -9.33 8.56
CA ILE A 71 -7.65 -8.35 7.56
C ILE A 71 -8.61 -7.16 7.50
N LYS A 72 -9.92 -7.41 7.44
CA LYS A 72 -10.95 -6.35 7.43
C LYS A 72 -10.86 -5.45 8.67
N GLU A 73 -10.64 -6.03 9.83
CA GLU A 73 -10.49 -5.29 11.08
C GLU A 73 -9.20 -4.47 11.13
N ALA A 74 -8.08 -5.01 10.67
CA ALA A 74 -6.83 -4.26 10.53
C ALA A 74 -6.98 -3.06 9.58
N LEU A 75 -7.66 -3.25 8.44
CA LEU A 75 -7.98 -2.16 7.52
C LEU A 75 -8.95 -1.14 8.14
N GLY A 76 -9.91 -1.61 8.94
CA GLY A 76 -10.82 -0.76 9.72
C GLY A 76 -10.08 0.12 10.72
N LEU A 77 -9.07 -0.42 11.40
CA LEU A 77 -8.18 0.32 12.30
C LEU A 77 -7.42 1.42 11.55
N LEU A 78 -6.82 1.10 10.39
CA LEU A 78 -6.10 2.06 9.55
C LEU A 78 -7.03 3.18 9.05
N LYS A 79 -8.26 2.82 8.63
CA LYS A 79 -9.29 3.78 8.19
C LYS A 79 -9.76 4.69 9.31
N LEU A 80 -10.01 4.14 10.51
CA LEU A 80 -10.40 4.91 11.69
C LEU A 80 -9.31 5.92 12.06
N HIS A 81 -8.05 5.46 12.10
CA HIS A 81 -6.90 6.31 12.41
C HIS A 81 -6.69 7.40 11.35
N LEU A 82 -6.92 7.12 10.07
CA LEU A 82 -6.88 8.13 9.01
C LEU A 82 -7.93 9.22 9.23
N ARG A 83 -9.19 8.84 9.53
CA ARG A 83 -10.29 9.79 9.77
C ARG A 83 -10.04 10.68 10.99
N GLN A 84 -9.50 10.11 12.07
CA GLN A 84 -9.16 10.88 13.27
C GLN A 84 -8.10 11.95 13.02
N ASN A 85 -7.24 11.75 12.01
CA ASN A 85 -6.17 12.67 11.64
C ASN A 85 -6.50 13.57 10.44
N GLU A 86 -7.75 13.54 9.96
CA GLU A 86 -8.23 14.35 8.83
C GLU A 86 -8.29 15.86 9.19
N THR A 87 -8.41 16.19 10.48
CA THR A 87 -8.57 17.57 10.99
C THR A 87 -7.32 18.46 10.96
N GLY A 88 -6.23 18.05 10.30
CA GLY A 88 -4.99 18.83 10.23
C GLY A 88 -4.94 19.86 9.08
N SER A 89 -4.43 21.06 9.38
CA SER A 89 -4.11 22.19 8.48
C SER A 89 -3.57 21.81 7.07
N ILE A 90 -3.97 22.58 6.03
CA ILE A 90 -3.56 22.49 4.60
C ILE A 90 -2.03 22.69 4.37
N ARG A 91 -1.24 22.78 5.45
CA ARG A 91 0.20 23.00 5.35
C ARG A 91 0.90 21.76 4.78
N GLN A 92 1.96 22.02 4.01
CA GLN A 92 2.91 21.02 3.54
C GLN A 92 3.75 20.52 4.71
N ASP A 93 3.10 19.86 5.66
CA ASP A 93 3.77 19.36 6.85
C ASP A 93 4.56 18.08 6.50
N PRO A 94 5.75 17.92 7.09
CA PRO A 94 6.54 16.71 6.92
C PRO A 94 5.73 15.48 7.35
N CYS A 95 6.04 14.32 6.75
CA CYS A 95 5.38 13.07 7.11
C CYS A 95 5.59 12.79 8.60
N THR A 96 4.49 12.67 9.35
CA THR A 96 4.57 12.28 10.75
C THR A 96 4.88 10.79 10.86
N GLU A 97 5.44 10.36 11.99
CA GLU A 97 5.67 8.94 12.26
C GLU A 97 4.38 8.12 12.12
N SER A 98 3.25 8.63 12.62
CA SER A 98 1.95 7.98 12.49
C SER A 98 1.43 7.86 11.05
N GLU A 99 1.75 8.83 10.18
CA GLU A 99 1.44 8.76 8.74
C GLU A 99 2.34 7.72 8.05
N PHE A 100 3.62 7.69 8.40
CA PHE A 100 4.57 6.70 7.90
C PHE A 100 4.14 5.27 8.28
N THR A 101 3.85 5.03 9.57
CA THR A 101 3.39 3.73 10.09
C THR A 101 2.15 3.24 9.35
N ARG A 102 1.17 4.13 9.14
CA ARG A 102 -0.09 3.80 8.47
C ARG A 102 0.13 3.47 6.99
N LEU A 103 0.93 4.27 6.27
CA LEU A 103 1.32 4.00 4.89
C LEU A 103 2.06 2.66 4.76
N ALA A 104 3.02 2.38 5.64
CA ALA A 104 3.77 1.13 5.61
C ALA A 104 2.87 -0.09 5.81
N CYS A 105 1.92 -0.02 6.75
CA CYS A 105 0.94 -1.09 6.94
C CYS A 105 0.06 -1.29 5.69
N LEU A 106 -0.38 -0.21 5.05
CA LEU A 106 -1.18 -0.28 3.83
C LEU A 106 -0.39 -0.92 2.68
N PHE A 107 0.84 -0.47 2.43
CA PHE A 107 1.68 -1.04 1.39
C PHE A 107 1.99 -2.51 1.64
N PHE A 108 2.27 -2.88 2.88
CA PHE A 108 2.46 -4.28 3.27
C PHE A 108 1.25 -5.14 2.87
N ILE A 109 0.04 -4.72 3.27
CA ILE A 109 -1.17 -5.48 2.97
C ILE A 109 -1.40 -5.54 1.45
N CYS A 110 -1.22 -4.44 0.73
CA CYS A 110 -1.36 -4.42 -0.73
C CYS A 110 -0.38 -5.36 -1.43
N ILE A 111 0.90 -5.34 -1.05
CA ILE A 111 1.95 -6.16 -1.66
C ILE A 111 1.69 -7.65 -1.40
N LEU A 112 1.34 -8.01 -0.16
CA LEU A 112 0.98 -9.39 0.19
C LEU A 112 -0.21 -9.88 -0.65
N LEU A 113 -1.28 -9.10 -0.71
CA LEU A 113 -2.46 -9.44 -1.50
C LEU A 113 -2.14 -9.54 -2.99
N GLN A 114 -1.25 -8.69 -3.51
CA GLN A 114 -0.80 -8.77 -4.89
C GLN A 114 0.02 -10.04 -5.16
N GLN A 115 0.93 -10.42 -4.26
CA GLN A 115 1.73 -11.65 -4.41
C GLN A 115 0.82 -12.88 -4.53
N SER A 116 -0.25 -12.94 -3.73
CA SER A 116 -1.27 -14.00 -3.80
C SER A 116 -2.02 -14.07 -5.15
N THR A 117 -2.14 -12.96 -5.88
CA THR A 117 -2.70 -12.98 -7.24
C THR A 117 -1.70 -13.43 -8.31
N SER A 118 -0.40 -13.32 -8.02
CA SER A 118 0.67 -13.40 -9.04
C SER A 118 1.27 -14.80 -9.17
N ASP A 119 1.35 -15.59 -8.08
CA ASP A 119 1.86 -16.97 -8.10
C ASP A 119 0.94 -17.96 -8.83
N SER A 120 -0.31 -17.56 -9.04
CA SER A 120 -1.29 -18.26 -9.88
C SER A 120 -0.84 -18.54 -11.32
N GLY A 121 -0.01 -17.66 -11.88
CA GLY A 121 0.30 -17.63 -13.31
C GLY A 121 1.39 -18.61 -13.77
N ALA A 122 2.05 -19.33 -12.85
CA ALA A 122 3.13 -20.26 -13.18
C ALA A 122 2.67 -21.70 -13.44
N ALA A 123 1.41 -22.02 -13.14
CA ALA A 123 0.86 -23.37 -13.34
C ALA A 123 0.24 -23.53 -14.72
N THR A 124 1.09 -23.79 -15.72
CA THR A 124 0.80 -24.45 -17.01
C THR A 124 -0.22 -23.77 -17.94
N ASP A 125 0.23 -23.57 -19.18
CA ASP A 125 -0.63 -23.46 -20.36
C ASP A 125 -1.81 -24.42 -20.27
N LEU A 126 -3.02 -23.89 -20.02
CA LEU A 126 -4.34 -24.37 -20.44
C LEU A 126 -5.38 -23.40 -19.86
N SER A 127 -6.20 -22.83 -20.73
CA SER A 127 -7.19 -21.80 -20.43
C SER A 127 -8.08 -22.13 -19.21
N GLY A 128 -7.87 -21.41 -18.11
CA GLY A 128 -8.71 -21.44 -16.89
C GLY A 128 -8.60 -20.09 -16.15
N PRO A 129 -9.60 -19.71 -15.33
CA PRO A 129 -9.56 -18.45 -14.59
C PRO A 129 -8.38 -18.45 -13.64
N SER A 130 -7.69 -17.31 -13.52
CA SER A 130 -6.55 -17.11 -12.62
C SER A 130 -6.87 -17.60 -11.21
N HIS A 131 -6.25 -18.68 -10.77
CA HIS A 131 -6.39 -19.24 -9.43
C HIS A 131 -5.73 -18.34 -8.38
N TYR A 132 -6.48 -17.47 -7.72
CA TYR A 132 -5.99 -16.71 -6.56
C TYR A 132 -5.39 -17.66 -5.52
N ASP A 133 -4.13 -17.44 -5.13
CA ASP A 133 -3.52 -18.19 -4.05
C ASP A 133 -4.14 -17.76 -2.72
N THR A 134 -5.24 -18.43 -2.40
CA THR A 134 -6.02 -18.22 -1.19
C THR A 134 -5.23 -18.68 0.04
N GLU A 135 -4.20 -19.51 -0.11
CA GLU A 135 -3.43 -20.05 1.02
C GLU A 135 -2.63 -18.96 1.72
N LEU A 136 -1.91 -18.11 0.99
CA LEU A 136 -1.14 -17.01 1.58
C LEU A 136 -2.04 -15.98 2.28
N VAL A 137 -3.19 -15.65 1.69
CA VAL A 137 -4.13 -14.69 2.28
C VAL A 137 -4.88 -15.27 3.47
N SER A 138 -5.25 -16.55 3.41
CA SER A 138 -5.83 -17.28 4.54
C SER A 138 -4.85 -17.42 5.70
N TYR A 139 -3.59 -17.72 5.39
CA TYR A 139 -2.49 -17.74 6.36
C TYR A 139 -2.31 -16.38 7.02
N PHE A 140 -2.28 -15.31 6.23
CA PHE A 140 -2.19 -13.94 6.74
C PHE A 140 -3.38 -13.56 7.64
N ASN A 141 -4.60 -13.89 7.22
CA ASN A 141 -5.80 -13.64 8.03
C ASN A 141 -5.77 -14.42 9.35
N THR A 142 -5.40 -15.70 9.31
CA THR A 142 -5.28 -16.54 10.51
C THR A 142 -4.21 -16.02 11.46
N PHE A 143 -3.09 -15.58 10.91
CA PHE A 143 -2.04 -14.96 11.70
C PHE A 143 -2.52 -13.67 12.38
N LEU A 144 -3.18 -12.77 11.64
CA LEU A 144 -3.74 -11.55 12.21
C LEU A 144 -4.77 -11.85 13.30
N ASP A 145 -5.62 -12.86 13.12
CA ASP A 145 -6.61 -13.25 14.12
C ASP A 145 -5.94 -13.79 15.40
N SER A 146 -4.94 -14.67 15.25
CA SER A 146 -4.19 -15.21 16.39
C SER A 146 -3.37 -14.16 17.15
N SER A 147 -2.91 -13.12 16.44
CA SER A 147 -2.15 -12.00 16.99
C SER A 147 -3.01 -10.78 17.33
N ARG A 148 -4.34 -10.90 17.26
CA ARG A 148 -5.28 -9.81 17.52
C ARG A 148 -5.07 -9.10 18.86
N PRO A 149 -4.81 -9.78 20.00
CA PRO A 149 -4.56 -9.11 21.27
C PRO A 149 -3.35 -8.16 21.26
N GLN A 150 -2.38 -8.39 20.37
CA GLN A 150 -1.17 -7.57 20.27
C GLN A 150 -1.43 -6.26 19.52
N TRP A 151 -2.13 -6.31 18.38
CA TRP A 151 -2.27 -5.16 17.49
C TRP A 151 -3.58 -4.40 17.59
N HIS A 152 -4.64 -5.03 18.11
CA HIS A 152 -5.97 -4.43 18.13
C HIS A 152 -5.98 -3.07 18.84
N GLY A 153 -6.41 -2.03 18.12
CA GLY A 153 -6.53 -0.67 18.65
C GLY A 153 -5.28 0.21 18.56
N SER A 154 -4.13 -0.30 18.07
CA SER A 154 -2.89 0.48 17.89
C SER A 154 -2.25 0.23 16.54
N ILE A 155 -2.07 1.30 15.75
CA ILE A 155 -1.41 1.20 14.44
C ILE A 155 0.08 0.87 14.56
N ASP A 156 0.74 1.29 15.64
CA ASP A 156 2.16 0.99 15.88
C ASP A 156 2.36 -0.48 16.26
N ASN A 157 1.41 -1.04 17.02
CA ASN A 157 1.42 -2.46 17.31
C ASN A 157 1.07 -3.28 16.06
N LEU A 158 0.13 -2.82 15.23
CA LEU A 158 -0.14 -3.45 13.93
C LEU A 158 1.11 -3.46 13.05
N TYR A 159 1.80 -2.32 12.94
CA TYR A 159 3.07 -2.23 12.22
C TYR A 159 4.10 -3.22 12.77
N THR A 160 4.29 -3.25 14.09
CA THR A 160 5.20 -4.19 14.76
C THR A 160 4.81 -5.64 14.45
N THR A 161 3.52 -5.96 14.48
CA THR A 161 3.04 -7.30 14.16
C THR A 161 3.36 -7.68 12.71
N LEU A 162 3.10 -6.79 11.76
CA LEU A 162 3.35 -7.02 10.34
C LEU A 162 4.85 -7.15 10.03
N PHE A 163 5.67 -6.19 10.46
CA PHE A 163 7.08 -6.11 10.06
C PHE A 163 8.03 -6.94 10.92
N CYS A 164 7.69 -7.20 12.18
CA CYS A 164 8.59 -7.91 13.08
C CYS A 164 8.15 -9.35 13.38
N THR A 165 6.88 -9.70 13.21
CA THR A 165 6.37 -11.02 13.64
C THR A 165 5.80 -11.88 12.52
N PHE A 166 5.14 -11.31 11.51
CA PHE A 166 4.48 -12.10 10.46
C PHE A 166 5.45 -12.93 9.61
N ASP A 167 6.49 -12.30 9.08
CA ASP A 167 7.48 -12.95 8.21
C ASP A 167 8.80 -13.24 8.92
N ALA A 168 8.79 -13.42 10.24
CA ALA A 168 10.00 -13.74 11.01
C ALA A 168 10.70 -15.02 10.53
N SER A 169 9.99 -15.87 9.78
CA SER A 169 10.51 -17.11 9.18
C SER A 169 10.88 -17.00 7.69
N GLY A 170 10.70 -15.84 7.05
CA GLY A 170 11.00 -15.60 5.63
C GLY A 170 10.17 -16.44 4.66
N ARG A 171 9.02 -16.95 5.10
CA ARG A 171 8.18 -17.90 4.34
C ARG A 171 7.35 -17.23 3.26
N THR A 172 7.10 -15.93 3.38
CA THR A 172 6.18 -15.21 2.49
C THR A 172 6.90 -14.58 1.29
N GLY A 173 8.23 -14.50 1.32
CA GLY A 173 9.01 -13.82 0.27
C GLY A 173 8.78 -12.31 0.22
N LEU A 174 8.20 -11.72 1.27
CA LEU A 174 7.99 -10.28 1.38
C LEU A 174 9.32 -9.58 1.62
N ASN A 175 9.62 -8.59 0.78
CA ASN A 175 10.78 -7.74 0.98
C ASN A 175 10.41 -6.54 1.87
N MET A 176 10.63 -6.67 3.17
CA MET A 176 10.32 -5.62 4.16
C MET A 176 11.09 -4.32 3.90
N GLU A 177 12.32 -4.43 3.40
CA GLU A 177 13.15 -3.28 3.04
C GLU A 177 12.56 -2.53 1.84
N TYR A 178 12.06 -3.26 0.83
CA TYR A 178 11.33 -2.66 -0.29
C TYR A 178 10.10 -1.88 0.18
N ILE A 179 9.27 -2.48 1.05
CA ILE A 179 8.07 -1.82 1.59
C ILE A 179 8.46 -0.55 2.35
N ARG A 180 9.54 -0.60 3.14
CA ARG A 180 10.06 0.56 3.87
C ARG A 180 10.56 1.65 2.92
N ASN A 181 11.27 1.29 1.86
CA ASN A 181 11.77 2.22 0.84
C ASN A 181 10.60 2.88 0.08
N MET A 182 9.59 2.10 -0.31
CA MET A 182 8.35 2.59 -0.91
C MET A 182 7.63 3.60 0.00
N THR A 183 7.55 3.27 1.29
CA THR A 183 7.01 4.17 2.31
C THR A 183 7.85 5.44 2.44
N GLY A 184 9.18 5.33 2.41
CA GLY A 184 10.11 6.47 2.43
C GLY A 184 9.93 7.42 1.24
N VAL A 185 9.80 6.87 0.03
CA VAL A 185 9.48 7.65 -1.18
C VAL A 185 8.16 8.39 -1.00
N MET A 186 7.10 7.70 -0.54
CA MET A 186 5.80 8.33 -0.31
C MET A 186 5.83 9.38 0.80
N ALA A 187 6.57 9.14 1.88
CA ALA A 187 6.75 10.06 2.99
C ALA A 187 7.39 11.39 2.56
N SER A 188 8.21 11.37 1.50
CA SER A 188 8.81 12.58 0.93
C SER A 188 7.85 13.41 0.06
N MET A 189 6.67 12.88 -0.27
CA MET A 189 5.64 13.59 -1.04
C MET A 189 4.89 14.59 -0.17
N THR A 190 4.08 15.46 -0.80
CA THR A 190 3.20 16.38 -0.06
C THR A 190 2.14 15.61 0.74
N ARG A 191 1.65 16.22 1.82
CA ARG A 191 0.59 15.63 2.66
C ARG A 191 -0.67 15.27 1.86
N GLY A 192 -1.07 16.11 0.90
CA GLY A 192 -2.21 15.85 0.04
C GLY A 192 -2.05 14.58 -0.81
N VAL A 193 -0.86 14.36 -1.37
CA VAL A 193 -0.54 13.13 -2.11
C VAL A 193 -0.59 11.91 -1.18
N ARG A 194 0.09 11.96 -0.03
CA ARG A 194 0.11 10.86 0.95
C ARG A 194 -1.31 10.48 1.35
N TYR A 195 -2.08 11.47 1.80
CA TYR A 195 -3.46 11.31 2.22
C TYR A 195 -4.36 10.76 1.12
N GLY A 196 -4.22 11.27 -0.11
CA GLY A 196 -4.92 10.75 -1.27
C GLY A 196 -4.62 9.27 -1.47
N VAL A 197 -3.35 8.87 -1.47
CA VAL A 197 -2.92 7.48 -1.68
C VAL A 197 -3.54 6.57 -0.62
N GLU A 198 -3.49 6.95 0.65
CA GLU A 198 -4.10 6.18 1.74
C GLU A 198 -5.59 5.97 1.52
N ARG A 199 -6.33 7.02 1.13
CA ARG A 199 -7.75 6.92 0.80
C ARG A 199 -8.01 6.03 -0.39
N CYS A 200 -7.20 6.13 -1.44
CA CYS A 200 -7.37 5.33 -2.64
C CYS A 200 -7.17 3.85 -2.34
N LEU A 201 -6.08 3.48 -1.65
CA LEU A 201 -5.81 2.10 -1.26
C LEU A 201 -6.88 1.56 -0.32
N LEU A 202 -7.27 2.32 0.71
CA LEU A 202 -8.36 1.92 1.61
C LEU A 202 -9.69 1.76 0.87
N ASN A 203 -10.00 2.63 -0.09
CA ASN A 203 -11.21 2.51 -0.90
C ASN A 203 -11.19 1.23 -1.75
N ILE A 204 -10.04 0.86 -2.31
CA ILE A 204 -9.90 -0.39 -3.07
C ILE A 204 -10.05 -1.61 -2.15
N LEU A 205 -9.38 -1.61 -0.99
CA LEU A 205 -9.33 -2.76 -0.06
C LEU A 205 -10.59 -2.94 0.78
N CYS A 206 -11.31 -1.85 1.10
CA CYS A 206 -12.47 -1.86 1.99
C CYS A 206 -13.82 -1.80 1.28
N ARG A 207 -13.88 -1.93 -0.05
CA ARG A 207 -15.14 -1.85 -0.83
C ARG A 207 -15.99 -3.11 -0.63
N THR A 208 -16.45 -3.35 0.60
CA THR A 208 -17.52 -4.32 0.88
C THR A 208 -18.83 -3.55 0.89
N GLU A 209 -19.68 -3.87 -0.08
CA GLU A 209 -21.12 -3.57 -0.22
C GLU A 209 -21.62 -2.19 0.18
N SER A 210 -22.32 -1.56 -0.77
CA SER A 210 -22.99 -0.27 -0.68
C SER A 210 -24.02 -0.19 0.46
N ASN A 211 -23.57 -0.07 1.69
CA ASN A 211 -24.37 0.50 2.77
C ASN A 211 -23.85 1.91 2.97
N GLY A 212 -24.67 2.89 2.57
CA GLY A 212 -24.38 4.32 2.46
C GLY A 212 -23.99 5.06 3.75
N PHE A 213 -23.45 4.35 4.73
CA PHE A 213 -22.89 4.89 5.97
C PHE A 213 -21.36 4.89 6.02
N ASP A 214 -20.68 4.14 5.13
CA ASP A 214 -19.25 3.85 5.30
C ASP A 214 -18.37 4.12 4.06
N ALA A 215 -18.95 4.60 2.97
CA ALA A 215 -18.19 5.12 1.85
C ALA A 215 -17.48 6.41 2.27
N PHE A 216 -16.21 6.59 1.88
CA PHE A 216 -15.73 7.95 1.70
C PHE A 216 -16.71 8.64 0.74
N ASN A 217 -17.36 9.72 1.18
CA ASN A 217 -18.47 10.35 0.43
C ASN A 217 -18.08 10.80 -0.99
N GLU A 218 -16.79 10.86 -1.29
CA GLU A 218 -16.24 10.96 -2.64
C GLU A 218 -15.61 9.63 -3.05
N GLU A 219 -15.94 9.15 -4.23
CA GLU A 219 -15.26 8.04 -4.88
C GLU A 219 -13.83 8.48 -5.21
N TRP A 220 -12.89 8.27 -4.29
CA TRP A 220 -11.47 8.55 -4.54
C TRP A 220 -10.93 7.51 -5.52
N THR A 221 -10.80 7.94 -6.77
CA THR A 221 -10.22 7.16 -7.86
C THR A 221 -8.75 7.50 -8.05
N PRO A 222 -7.97 6.67 -8.76
CA PRO A 222 -6.65 7.03 -9.25
C PRO A 222 -6.62 8.41 -9.94
N ASP A 223 -7.69 8.79 -10.63
CA ASP A 223 -7.80 10.12 -11.26
C ASP A 223 -7.90 11.26 -10.24
N SER A 224 -8.56 11.04 -9.10
CA SER A 224 -8.58 12.00 -8.00
C SER A 224 -7.19 12.19 -7.39
N LEU A 225 -6.33 11.16 -7.36
CA LEU A 225 -4.93 11.28 -6.93
C LEU A 225 -4.13 12.21 -7.83
N LEU A 226 -4.33 12.09 -9.16
CA LEU A 226 -3.64 12.93 -10.14
C LEU A 226 -3.97 14.41 -9.95
N SER A 227 -5.19 14.73 -9.51
CA SER A 227 -5.61 16.12 -9.23
C SER A 227 -4.93 16.74 -8.00
N GLN A 228 -4.35 15.93 -7.11
CA GLN A 228 -3.63 16.39 -5.91
C GLN A 228 -2.15 16.67 -6.17
N ILE A 229 -1.66 16.35 -7.37
CA ILE A 229 -0.30 16.69 -7.80
C ILE A 229 -0.32 18.17 -8.23
N PRO A 230 0.39 19.07 -7.54
CA PRO A 230 0.39 20.48 -7.91
C PRO A 230 0.92 20.66 -9.35
N PRO A 231 0.36 21.57 -10.15
CA PRO A 231 0.93 21.92 -11.44
C PRO A 231 2.35 22.47 -11.25
N GLN A 232 3.26 22.05 -12.12
CA GLN A 232 4.68 22.45 -12.11
C GLN A 232 4.87 23.95 -12.30
#